data_AF-A0A2V4MXC5-F1
#
_entry.id   AF-A0A2V4MXC5-F1
#
_cell.length_a   1.000
_cell.length_b   1.000
_cell.length_c   1.000
_cell.angle_alpha   90.00
_cell.angle_beta   90.00
_cell.angle_gamma   90.00
#
_symmetry.space_group_name_H-M   'P 1'
#
loop_
_entity.id
_entity.type
_entity.pdbx_description
1 polymer ?
#
loop_
_entity_poly.entity_id
_entity_poly.type
_entity_poly.pdbx_seq_one_letter_code
_entity_poly.pdbx_strand_id
1 'polypeptide(L)' 'KLVNSLKGFSSRFLRAEYPGRTSRICMGSVFWAPSYFAGSCGGAPLSIVKEYIENQQRPV' A
#
# COMPACT_ATOMS: atom_id res chain seq x y z
N LYS A 1 -10.87 2.25 9.86
CA LYS A 1 -10.59 0.91 10.45
C LYS A 1 -10.35 -0.16 9.38
N LEU A 2 -11.21 -0.31 8.36
CA LEU A 2 -11.07 -1.32 7.30
C LEU A 2 -9.71 -1.33 6.60
N VAL A 3 -9.23 -0.17 6.12
CA VAL A 3 -7.98 -0.08 5.36
C VAL A 3 -6.78 -0.54 6.19
N ASN A 4 -6.72 -0.20 7.48
CA ASN A 4 -5.64 -0.64 8.38
C ASN A 4 -5.68 -2.16 8.59
N SER A 5 -6.87 -2.75 8.73
CA SER A 5 -7.03 -4.20 8.83
C SER A 5 -6.58 -4.91 7.56
N LEU A 6 -6.94 -4.38 6.38
CA LEU A 6 -6.54 -4.95 5.09
C LEU A 6 -5.04 -4.84 4.85
N LYS A 7 -4.44 -3.68 5.12
CA LYS A 7 -2.99 -3.47 5.04
C LYS A 7 -2.25 -4.39 6.01
N GLY A 8 -2.72 -4.50 7.25
CA GLY A 8 -2.12 -5.37 8.26
C GLY A 8 -2.22 -6.86 7.91
N PHE A 9 -3.39 -7.32 7.45
CA PHE A 9 -3.60 -8.70 7.05
C PHE A 9 -2.76 -9.07 5.83
N SER A 10 -2.84 -8.29 4.76
CA SER A 10 -2.07 -8.52 3.52
C SER A 10 -0.56 -8.51 3.78
N SER A 11 -0.09 -7.61 4.65
CA SER A 11 1.33 -7.56 5.04
C SER A 11 1.80 -8.85 5.72
N ARG A 12 1.00 -9.43 6.62
CA ARG A 12 1.33 -10.70 7.28
C ARG A 12 1.22 -11.88 6.31
N PHE A 13 0.14 -11.92 5.53
CA PHE A 13 -0.12 -13.00 4.59
C PHE A 13 1.00 -13.10 3.53
N LEU A 14 1.39 -11.99 2.91
CA LEU A 14 2.43 -11.98 1.87
C LEU A 14 3.83 -12.31 2.39
N ARG A 15 4.11 -12.03 3.68
CA ARG A 15 5.35 -12.44 4.34
C ARG A 15 5.38 -13.93 4.65
N ALA A 16 4.24 -14.53 4.98
CA ALA A 16 4.11 -15.96 5.23
C ALA A 16 4.19 -16.77 3.93
N GLU A 17 3.50 -16.32 2.88
CA GLU A 17 3.39 -17.07 1.62
C GLU A 17 4.64 -16.93 0.72
N TYR A 18 5.32 -15.77 0.75
CA TYR A 18 6.43 -15.47 -0.16
C TYR A 18 7.71 -14.99 0.56
N PRO A 19 8.27 -15.77 1.50
CA PRO A 19 9.37 -15.31 2.36
C PRO A 19 10.62 -14.88 1.58
N GLY A 20 10.97 -15.56 0.48
CA GLY A 20 12.18 -15.26 -0.30
C GLY A 20 12.10 -14.02 -1.20
N ARG A 21 10.90 -13.64 -1.65
CA ARG A 21 10.67 -12.46 -2.52
C ARG A 21 10.37 -11.22 -1.70
N THR A 22 9.61 -11.40 -0.63
CA THR A 22 9.19 -10.32 0.27
C THR A 22 10.37 -9.80 1.11
N SER A 23 11.34 -10.65 1.49
CA SER A 23 12.52 -10.20 2.25
C SER A 23 13.39 -9.20 1.47
N ARG A 24 13.45 -9.32 0.15
CA ARG A 24 14.28 -8.47 -0.72
C ARG A 24 13.60 -7.13 -1.04
N ILE A 25 12.28 -7.09 -1.12
CA ILE A 25 11.48 -5.88 -1.42
C ILE A 25 11.12 -5.10 -0.15
N CYS A 26 10.84 -5.80 0.95
CA CYS A 26 10.53 -5.20 2.25
C CYS A 26 11.74 -5.19 3.19
N MET A 27 12.92 -4.85 2.69
CA MET A 27 14.09 -4.58 3.56
C MET A 27 13.87 -3.39 4.52
N GLY A 28 12.79 -2.62 4.36
CA GLY A 28 12.32 -1.63 5.32
C GLY A 28 11.35 -2.19 6.36
N SER A 29 11.22 -1.49 7.50
CA SER A 29 10.41 -1.90 8.66
C SER A 29 8.90 -2.08 8.38
N VAL A 30 8.37 -1.55 7.27
CA VAL A 30 6.94 -1.53 6.96
C VAL A 30 6.66 -1.94 5.51
N PHE A 31 5.69 -2.85 5.31
CA PHE A 31 5.33 -3.38 3.98
C PHE A 31 4.54 -2.37 3.14
N TRP A 32 3.64 -1.63 3.77
CA TRP A 32 2.82 -0.61 3.12
C TRP A 32 3.16 0.76 3.69
N ALA A 33 3.04 1.80 2.86
CA ALA A 33 3.07 3.17 3.36
C ALA A 33 1.94 3.40 4.39
N PRO A 34 2.17 4.22 5.43
CA PRO A 34 1.15 4.52 6.43
C PRO A 34 -0.04 5.27 5.83
N SER A 35 0.19 6.07 4.78
CA SER A 35 -0.84 6.82 4.06
C SER A 35 -1.74 5.92 3.21
N TYR A 36 -3.01 6.28 3.06
CA TYR A 36 -3.94 5.65 2.13
C TYR A 36 -4.90 6.69 1.55
N PHE A 37 -5.37 6.44 0.34
CA PHE A 37 -6.41 7.22 -0.31
C PHE A 37 -7.72 6.44 -0.33
N ALA A 38 -8.83 7.09 -0.03
CA ALA A 38 -10.18 6.54 -0.14
C ALA A 38 -11.10 7.63 -0.70
N GLY A 39 -11.76 7.36 -1.81
CA GLY A 39 -12.73 8.24 -2.44
C GLY A 39 -13.97 7.47 -2.84
N SER A 40 -15.13 8.13 -2.85
CA SER A 40 -16.37 7.54 -3.35
C SER A 40 -16.30 7.41 -4.87
N CYS A 41 -16.55 6.21 -5.39
CA CYS A 41 -16.55 5.97 -6.82
C CYS A 41 -17.98 6.13 -7.37
N GLY A 42 -18.38 7.38 -7.62
CA GLY A 42 -19.47 7.71 -8.56
C GLY A 42 -18.91 7.99 -9.96
N GLY A 43 -17.90 7.21 -10.39
CA GLY A 43 -17.03 7.54 -11.53
C GLY A 43 -15.77 8.31 -11.12
N ALA A 44 -15.06 7.85 -10.08
CA ALA A 44 -13.79 8.47 -9.68
C ALA A 44 -12.81 8.44 -10.87
N PRO A 45 -12.41 9.60 -11.42
CA PRO A 45 -11.62 9.65 -12.64
C PRO A 45 -10.19 9.18 -12.35
N LEU A 46 -9.62 8.42 -13.30
CA LEU A 46 -8.26 7.86 -13.22
C LEU A 46 -7.18 8.92 -12.94
N SER A 47 -7.45 10.19 -13.28
CA SER A 47 -6.59 11.34 -12.99
C SER A 47 -6.28 11.50 -11.50
N ILE A 48 -7.27 11.31 -10.63
CA ILE A 48 -7.10 11.49 -9.17
C ILE A 48 -6.17 10.42 -8.58
N VAL A 49 -6.29 9.18 -9.05
CA VAL A 49 -5.41 8.08 -8.61
C VAL A 49 -3.98 8.32 -9.06
N LYS A 50 -3.80 8.80 -10.30
CA LYS A 50 -2.49 9.13 -10.85
C LYS A 50 -1.83 10.26 -10.05
N GLU A 51 -2.56 11.33 -9.79
CA GLU A 51 -2.07 12.47 -9.00
C GLU A 51 -1.68 12.06 -7.57
N TYR A 52 -2.44 11.16 -6.93
CA TYR A 52 -2.08 10.63 -5.62
C TYR A 52 -0.75 9.86 -5.64
N ILE A 53 -0.54 9.00 -6.64
CA ILE A 53 0.69 8.21 -6.78
C ILE A 53 1.89 9.12 -7.05
N GLU A 54 1.73 10.14 -7.90
CA GLU A 54 2.79 11.10 -8.25
C GLU A 54 3.20 11.97 -7.05
N ASN A 55 2.23 12.40 -6.24
CA ASN A 55 2.47 13.20 -5.04
C ASN A 55 2.99 12.39 -3.84
N GLN A 56 3.05 11.06 -3.95
CA GLN A 56 3.52 10.24 -2.85
C GLN A 56 5.05 10.28 -2.78
N GLN A 57 5.58 11.00 -1.80
CA GLN A 57 7.03 11.07 -1.53
C GLN A 57 7.60 9.67 -1.33
N ARG A 58 8.63 9.33 -2.10
CA ARG A 58 9.38 8.10 -1.90
C ARG A 58 10.27 8.29 -0.68
N PRO A 59 10.17 7.43 0.36
CA PRO A 59 11.12 7.49 1.45
C PRO A 59 12.52 7.19 0.89
N VAL A 60 13.49 8.03 1.25
CA VAL A 60 14.93 7.81 1.01
C VAL A 60 15.46 6.68 1.87
#